data_AF-A0A9W6LAA1-F1
#
_entry.id   AF-A0A9W6LAA1-F1
#
_cell.length_a   1.000
_cell.length_b   1.000
_cell.length_c   1.000
_cell.angle_alpha   90.00
_cell.angle_beta   90.00
_cell.angle_gamma   90.00
#
_symmetry.space_group_name_H-M   'P 1'
#
loop_
_entity.id
_entity.type
_entity.pdbx_description
1 polymer ?
#
loop_
_entity_poly.entity_id
_entity_poly.type
_entity_poly.pdbx_seq_one_letter_code
_entity_poly.pdbx_strand_id
1 'polypeptide(L)'
;MGDGSREQLEPGDRLLFYSDEITEARDAQGAFFGEDRLIELAEHAAAAGLSAPETLRRLGMAVMEHQDGRLQDDATLLLVDWSTAAHLRMFPTLPTRAPDVDAPDVDAPDV
;
A
#
# COMPACT_ATOMS: atom_id res chain seq x y z
N MET A 1 23.50 -14.94 2.13
CA MET A 1 22.93 -14.13 3.22
C MET A 1 22.67 -12.77 2.60
N GLY A 2 21.41 -12.50 2.24
CA GLY A 2 21.04 -11.30 1.49
C GLY A 2 21.39 -10.05 2.29
N ASP A 3 22.00 -9.08 1.62
CA ASP A 3 22.10 -7.70 2.10
C ASP A 3 20.67 -7.17 2.36
N GLY A 4 20.40 -6.71 3.58
CA GLY A 4 19.13 -6.09 3.91
C GLY A 4 19.13 -4.63 3.48
N SER A 5 18.30 -4.27 2.50
CA SER A 5 18.10 -2.87 2.12
C SER A 5 17.40 -2.08 3.21
N ARG A 6 17.81 -0.83 3.44
CA ARG A 6 17.20 0.10 4.37
C ARG A 6 16.90 1.40 3.66
N GLU A 7 15.69 1.91 3.84
CA GLU A 7 15.25 3.20 3.31
C GLU A 7 14.60 4.02 4.43
N GLN A 8 14.81 5.34 4.39
CA GLN A 8 14.23 6.29 5.35
C GLN A 8 12.93 6.85 4.77
N LEU A 9 11.80 6.63 5.44
CA LEU A 9 10.48 7.11 5.01
C LEU A 9 10.11 8.45 5.66
N GLU A 10 9.41 9.29 4.93
CA GLU A 10 8.86 10.58 5.34
C GLU A 10 7.32 10.58 5.34
N PRO A 11 6.65 11.26 6.30
CA PRO A 11 5.19 11.30 6.34
C PRO A 11 4.58 11.74 5.00
N GLY A 12 3.76 10.87 4.40
CA GLY A 12 3.24 11.02 3.04
C GLY A 12 3.70 9.89 2.12
N ASP A 13 4.79 9.20 2.46
CA ASP A 13 5.28 8.07 1.68
C ASP A 13 4.32 6.89 1.70
N ARG A 14 4.30 6.19 0.58
CA ARG A 14 3.46 5.02 0.34
C ARG A 14 4.31 3.89 -0.21
N LEU A 15 4.23 2.73 0.42
CA LEU A 15 4.92 1.53 -0.01
C LEU A 15 3.91 0.52 -0.54
N LEU A 16 4.05 0.14 -1.80
CA LEU A 16 3.30 -0.95 -2.42
C LEU A 16 4.17 -2.19 -2.48
N PHE A 17 3.72 -3.26 -1.82
CA PHE A 17 4.30 -4.59 -1.91
C PHE A 17 3.35 -5.49 -2.70
N TYR A 18 3.93 -6.36 -3.51
CA TYR A 18 3.19 -7.33 -4.31
C TYR A 18 3.96 -8.65 -4.39
N SER A 19 3.21 -9.72 -4.62
CA SER A 19 3.78 -11.01 -5.04
C SER A 19 3.95 -11.04 -6.56
N ASP A 20 4.86 -11.86 -7.07
CA ASP A 20 5.17 -11.97 -8.50
C ASP A 20 3.96 -12.41 -9.34
N GLU A 21 3.02 -13.14 -8.76
CA GLU A 21 1.76 -13.53 -9.41
C GLU A 21 0.93 -12.32 -9.88
N ILE A 22 1.14 -11.12 -9.31
CA ILE A 22 0.54 -9.88 -9.79
C ILE A 22 1.11 -9.47 -11.15
N THR A 23 2.44 -9.42 -11.28
CA THR A 23 3.10 -8.96 -12.50
C THR A 23 3.14 -10.06 -13.56
N GLU A 24 3.15 -11.32 -13.13
CA GLU A 24 3.08 -12.51 -13.97
C GLU A 24 1.65 -12.91 -14.38
N ALA A 25 0.63 -12.21 -13.91
CA ALA A 25 -0.76 -12.42 -14.34
C ALA A 25 -0.89 -12.33 -15.87
N ARG A 26 -1.47 -13.36 -16.51
CA ARG A 26 -1.58 -13.44 -17.99
C ARG A 26 -3.00 -13.22 -18.50
N ASP A 27 -3.10 -12.53 -19.63
CA ASP A 27 -4.33 -12.46 -20.42
C ASP A 27 -4.57 -13.72 -21.28
N ALA A 28 -5.68 -13.75 -22.03
CA ALA A 28 -5.99 -14.86 -22.95
C ALA A 28 -4.99 -15.02 -24.10
N GLN A 29 -4.16 -14.02 -24.40
CA GLN A 29 -3.08 -14.11 -25.38
C GLN A 29 -1.75 -14.54 -24.73
N GLY A 30 -1.73 -14.74 -23.41
CA GLY A 30 -0.56 -15.12 -22.63
C GLY A 30 0.35 -13.96 -22.24
N ALA A 31 -0.07 -12.71 -22.48
CA ALA A 31 0.73 -11.52 -22.18
C ALA A 31 0.67 -11.20 -20.69
N PHE A 32 1.83 -10.92 -20.10
CA PHE A 32 1.95 -10.54 -18.70
C PHE A 32 1.33 -9.19 -18.41
N PHE A 33 0.83 -9.00 -17.19
CA PHE A 33 0.36 -7.72 -16.68
C PHE A 33 1.51 -6.70 -16.62
N GLY A 34 2.65 -7.14 -16.09
CA GLY A 34 3.91 -6.39 -16.07
C GLY A 34 4.05 -5.42 -14.90
N GLU A 35 5.29 -5.19 -14.49
CA GLU A 35 5.67 -4.27 -13.43
C GLU A 35 5.44 -2.81 -13.81
N ASP A 36 5.80 -2.42 -15.03
CA ASP A 36 5.62 -1.05 -15.54
C ASP A 36 4.16 -0.59 -15.41
N ARG A 37 3.22 -1.44 -15.80
CA ARG A 37 1.78 -1.16 -15.70
C ARG A 37 1.31 -1.03 -14.26
N LEU A 38 1.84 -1.87 -13.36
CA LEU A 38 1.53 -1.79 -11.93
C LEU A 38 2.00 -0.45 -11.34
N ILE A 39 3.23 -0.04 -11.66
CA ILE A 39 3.81 1.24 -11.23
C ILE A 39 2.97 2.40 -11.76
N GLU A 40 2.68 2.42 -13.07
CA GLU A 40 1.87 3.47 -13.69
C GLU A 40 0.51 3.63 -12.99
N LEU A 41 -0.20 2.53 -12.72
CA LEU A 41 -1.49 2.59 -12.05
C LEU A 41 -1.39 3.09 -10.60
N ALA A 42 -0.34 2.69 -9.88
CA ALA A 42 -0.08 3.14 -8.52
C ALA A 42 0.24 4.64 -8.47
N GLU A 43 1.08 5.13 -9.38
CA GLU A 43 1.42 6.54 -9.53
C GLU A 43 0.18 7.38 -9.87
N HIS A 44 -0.65 6.93 -10.82
CA HIS A 44 -1.91 7.61 -11.15
C HIS A 44 -2.85 7.68 -9.95
N ALA A 45 -2.96 6.61 -9.16
CA ALA A 45 -3.78 6.59 -7.95
C ALA A 45 -3.25 7.55 -6.88
N ALA A 46 -1.93 7.64 -6.72
CA ALA A 46 -1.28 8.58 -5.81
C ALA A 46 -1.51 10.03 -6.25
N ALA A 47 -1.31 10.33 -7.54
CA ALA A 47 -1.54 11.66 -8.12
C ALA A 47 -3.03 12.10 -8.01
N ALA A 48 -3.96 11.16 -8.13
CA ALA A 48 -5.38 11.40 -7.90
C ALA A 48 -5.77 11.51 -6.41
N GLY A 49 -4.82 11.37 -5.50
CA GLY A 49 -5.03 11.47 -4.05
C GLY A 49 -5.93 10.37 -3.49
N LEU A 50 -5.98 9.19 -4.12
CA LEU A 50 -6.85 8.11 -3.69
C LEU A 50 -6.42 7.53 -2.32
N SER A 51 -7.41 7.11 -1.53
CA SER A 51 -7.15 6.38 -0.29
C SER A 51 -6.46 5.04 -0.59
N ALA A 52 -5.71 4.51 0.38
CA ALA A 52 -5.06 3.21 0.21
C ALA A 52 -6.05 2.07 -0.14
N PRO A 53 -7.23 1.95 0.51
CA PRO A 53 -8.21 0.93 0.13
C PRO A 53 -8.71 1.08 -1.31
N GLU A 54 -8.99 2.31 -1.77
CA GLU A 54 -9.45 2.53 -3.14
C GLU A 54 -8.33 2.28 -4.16
N THR A 55 -7.09 2.59 -3.81
CA THR A 55 -5.90 2.26 -4.62
C THR A 55 -5.79 0.75 -4.80
N LEU A 56 -5.79 -0.01 -3.70
CA LEU A 56 -5.75 -1.48 -3.73
C LEU A 56 -6.92 -2.09 -4.51
N ARG A 57 -8.13 -1.56 -4.33
CA ARG A 57 -9.32 -2.01 -5.08
C ARG A 57 -9.12 -1.85 -6.59
N ARG A 58 -8.62 -0.70 -7.03
CA ARG A 58 -8.40 -0.43 -8.47
C ARG A 58 -7.28 -1.28 -9.05
N LEU A 59 -6.17 -1.43 -8.33
CA LEU A 59 -5.07 -2.30 -8.76
C LEU A 59 -5.54 -3.76 -8.88
N GLY A 60 -6.23 -4.27 -7.86
CA GLY A 60 -6.77 -5.63 -7.89
C GLY A 60 -7.78 -5.84 -9.02
N MET A 61 -8.68 -4.88 -9.27
CA MET A 61 -9.59 -4.95 -10.42
C MET A 61 -8.84 -4.95 -11.75
N ALA A 62 -7.82 -4.12 -11.92
CA ALA A 62 -7.04 -4.08 -13.16
C ALA A 62 -6.34 -5.41 -13.43
N VAL A 63 -5.81 -6.07 -12.40
CA VAL A 63 -5.20 -7.41 -12.52
C VAL A 63 -6.26 -8.46 -12.87
N MET A 64 -7.41 -8.47 -12.19
CA MET A 64 -8.50 -9.39 -12.49
C MET A 64 -9.06 -9.21 -13.90
N GLU A 65 -9.24 -7.97 -14.35
CA GLU A 65 -9.70 -7.64 -15.71
C GLU A 65 -8.69 -8.11 -16.75
N HIS A 66 -7.38 -7.99 -16.47
CA HIS A 66 -6.33 -8.49 -17.36
C HIS A 66 -6.36 -10.00 -17.53
N GLN A 67 -6.76 -10.76 -16.50
CA GLN A 67 -6.88 -12.22 -16.55
C GLN A 67 -8.26 -12.72 -17.04
N ASP A 68 -9.03 -11.89 -17.75
CA ASP A 68 -10.42 -12.19 -18.17
C ASP A 68 -11.32 -12.64 -17.01
N GLY A 69 -11.10 -12.06 -15.81
CA GLY A 69 -11.88 -12.32 -14.61
C GLY A 69 -11.55 -13.65 -13.91
N ARG A 70 -10.45 -14.32 -14.26
CA ARG A 70 -10.02 -15.57 -13.63
C ARG A 70 -8.66 -15.43 -12.98
N LEU A 71 -8.62 -15.46 -11.64
CA LEU A 71 -7.35 -15.63 -10.93
C LEU A 71 -6.77 -17.01 -11.27
N GLN A 72 -5.57 -17.02 -11.85
CA GLN A 72 -4.85 -18.25 -12.18
C GLN A 72 -4.09 -18.81 -10.96
N ASP A 73 -3.75 -17.94 -10.00
CA ASP A 73 -3.03 -18.27 -8.76
C ASP A 73 -3.38 -17.24 -7.65
N ASP A 74 -2.95 -17.50 -6.42
CA ASP A 74 -3.08 -16.57 -5.29
C ASP A 74 -2.17 -15.35 -5.49
N ALA A 75 -2.76 -14.17 -5.68
CA ALA A 75 -2.03 -12.92 -5.89
C ALA A 75 -2.24 -11.94 -4.73
N THR A 76 -1.17 -11.33 -4.23
CA THR A 76 -1.21 -10.46 -3.05
C THR A 76 -0.77 -9.04 -3.36
N LEU A 77 -1.53 -8.06 -2.87
CA LEU A 77 -1.17 -6.64 -2.83
C LEU A 77 -1.26 -6.12 -1.40
N LEU A 78 -0.23 -5.42 -0.94
CA LEU A 78 -0.20 -4.74 0.36
C LEU A 78 0.24 -3.29 0.16
N LEU A 79 -0.54 -2.37 0.71
CA LEU A 79 -0.24 -0.95 0.66
C LEU A 79 -0.08 -0.41 2.07
N VAL A 80 1.06 0.23 2.33
CA VAL A 80 1.39 0.86 3.60
C VAL A 80 1.52 2.36 3.40
N ASP A 81 0.67 3.13 4.09
CA ASP A 81 0.79 4.58 4.14
C ASP A 81 1.59 4.96 5.38
N TRP A 82 2.76 5.55 5.19
CA TRP A 82 3.51 6.16 6.27
C TRP A 82 2.97 7.57 6.50
N SER A 83 2.07 7.73 7.46
CA SER A 83 1.42 9.00 7.70
C SER A 83 0.92 9.13 9.13
N THR A 84 1.00 10.34 9.67
CA THR A 84 0.39 10.70 10.95
C THR A 84 -1.13 10.90 10.85
N ALA A 85 -1.67 11.06 9.64
CA ALA A 85 -3.09 11.40 9.40
C ALA A 85 -3.82 10.47 8.43
N ALA A 86 -3.13 9.64 7.63
CA ALA A 86 -3.77 8.79 6.63
C ALA A 86 -4.76 7.77 7.22
N HIS A 87 -4.58 7.38 8.49
CA HIS A 87 -5.53 6.50 9.19
C HIS A 87 -6.96 7.07 9.19
N LEU A 88 -7.13 8.40 9.26
CA LEU A 88 -8.42 9.07 9.18
C LEU A 88 -9.09 8.89 7.80
N ARG A 89 -8.28 8.70 6.74
CA ARG A 89 -8.74 8.46 5.37
C ARG A 89 -8.97 6.96 5.09
N MET A 90 -8.28 6.08 5.81
CA MET A 90 -8.49 4.63 5.77
C MET A 90 -9.77 4.22 6.50
N PHE A 91 -10.06 4.85 7.63
CA PHE A 91 -11.24 4.59 8.46
C PHE A 91 -11.95 5.91 8.77
N PRO A 92 -12.92 6.37 7.95
CA PRO A 92 -13.55 7.67 8.13
C PRO A 92 -14.41 7.84 9.41
N THR A 93 -14.37 6.90 10.35
CA THR A 93 -14.97 7.04 11.68
C THR A 93 -14.21 6.23 12.73
N LEU A 94 -13.20 6.83 13.36
CA LEU A 94 -12.86 6.53 14.75
C LEU A 94 -12.87 7.87 15.50
N PRO A 95 -13.56 7.98 16.66
CA PRO A 95 -13.47 9.19 17.45
C PRO A 95 -12.00 9.42 17.80
N THR A 96 -11.53 10.66 17.61
CA THR A 96 -10.21 11.10 18.04
C THR A 96 -10.00 10.67 19.49
N ARG A 97 -9.09 9.72 19.73
CA ARG A 97 -8.64 9.43 21.10
C ARG A 97 -8.08 10.75 21.63
N ALA A 98 -8.71 11.28 22.69
CA ALA A 98 -8.17 12.42 23.41
C ALA A 98 -6.70 12.14 23.79
N PRO A 99 -5.82 13.16 23.82
CA PRO A 99 -4.43 12.96 24.22
C PRO A 99 -4.41 12.25 25.58
N ASP A 100 -3.56 11.22 25.69
CA ASP A 100 -3.35 10.50 26.95
C ASP A 100 -2.74 11.48 27.95
N VAL A 101 -3.53 11.94 28.92
CA VAL A 101 -3.09 12.89 29.96
C VAL A 101 -2.26 12.19 31.07
N ASP A 102 -1.99 10.89 30.94
CA ASP A 102 -1.40 10.07 32.01
C ASP A 102 -0.17 9.24 31.59
N ALA A 103 0.50 9.59 30.48
CA ALA A 103 1.81 9.01 30.19
C ALA A 103 2.84 9.53 31.20
N PRO A 104 3.56 8.68 31.95
CA PRO A 104 4.57 9.14 32.89
C PRO A 104 5.69 9.85 32.11
N ASP A 105 6.10 11.00 32.64
CA ASP A 105 7.16 11.85 32.11
C ASP A 105 8.49 11.08 32.17
N VAL A 106 8.88 10.49 31.04
CA VAL A 106 10.13 9.72 30.88
C VAL A 106 11.21 10.60 30.25
N ASP A 107 11.49 11.76 30.86
CA ASP A 107 12.68 12.53 30.52
C ASP A 107 13.17 13.43 31.67
N ALA A 108 13.52 12.81 32.81
CA ALA A 108 14.37 13.46 33.80
C ALA A 108 15.82 12.96 33.61
N PRO A 109 16.82 13.84 33.44
CA PRO A 109 18.20 13.41 33.33
C PRO A 109 18.70 12.87 34.68
N ASP A 110 19.34 11.70 34.65
CA ASP A 110 20.09 11.17 35.80
C ASP A 110 21.17 12.17 36.22
N VAL A 111 21.07 12.67 37.46
CA VAL A 111 22.12 13.42 38.18
C VAL A 111 22.53 12.69 39.45
#